data_AF-A0A4U7N1S8-F1
#
_entry.id   AF-A0A4U7N1S8-F1
#
_cell.length_a   1.000
_cell.length_b   1.000
_cell.length_c   1.000
_cell.angle_alpha   90.00
_cell.angle_beta   90.00
_cell.angle_gamma   90.00
#
_symmetry.space_group_name_H-M   'P 1'
#
loop_
_entity.id
_entity.type
_entity.pdbx_description
1 polymer ?
#
loop_
_entity_poly.entity_id
_entity_poly.type
_entity_poly.pdbx_seq_one_letter_code
_entity_poly.pdbx_strand_id
1 'polypeptide(L)' 'MGKRDDLIAKYADDLRNKCGMDPDMDLLTKVTIGCGPAIYNDDASTVASSQESELETVKENFLMKKLGLSDSPALMEG' A
#
# COMPACT_ATOMS: atom_id res chain seq x y z
N MET A 1 18.74 -10.42 7.07
CA MET A 1 17.41 -9.93 6.68
C MET A 1 17.14 -10.38 5.26
N GLY A 2 15.91 -10.82 4.99
CA GLY A 2 15.48 -11.09 3.62
C GLY A 2 14.95 -9.83 2.94
N LYS A 3 14.78 -9.85 1.62
CA LYS A 3 14.27 -8.71 0.83
C LYS A 3 12.95 -8.14 1.38
N ARG A 4 12.09 -8.98 1.98
CA ARG A 4 10.86 -8.52 2.64
C ARG A 4 11.15 -7.62 3.84
N ASP A 5 12.11 -7.99 4.68
CA ASP A 5 12.46 -7.19 5.86
C ASP A 5 13.02 -5.82 5.42
N ASP A 6 13.83 -5.81 4.36
CA ASP A 6 14.37 -4.58 3.77
C ASP A 6 13.25 -3.66 3.24
N LEU A 7 12.23 -4.23 2.59
CA LEU A 7 11.06 -3.48 2.12
C LEU A 7 10.23 -2.95 3.28
N ILE A 8 9.98 -3.74 4.32
CA ILE A 8 9.25 -3.30 5.53
C ILE A 8 9.98 -2.13 6.20
N ALA A 9 11.31 -2.21 6.31
CA ALA A 9 12.10 -1.11 6.86
C ALA A 9 11.97 0.16 6.01
N LYS A 10 12.03 0.05 4.67
CA LYS A 10 11.79 1.17 3.75
C LYS A 10 10.40 1.77 3.92
N TYR A 11 9.36 0.95 4.00
CA TYR A 11 7.99 1.43 4.14
C TYR A 11 7.74 2.10 5.50
N ALA A 12 8.35 1.59 6.58
CA ALA A 12 8.29 2.21 7.90
C ALA A 12 8.97 3.59 7.93
N ASP A 13 10.13 3.72 7.26
CA ASP A 13 10.81 5.01 7.11
C ASP A 13 9.97 6.02 6.31
N ASP A 14 9.38 5.57 5.20
CA ASP A 14 8.51 6.40 4.36
C ASP A 14 7.27 6.88 5.14
N LEU A 15 6.61 6.01 5.91
CA LEU A 15 5.48 6.41 6.76
C LEU A 15 5.87 7.48 7.78
N ARG A 16 7.04 7.34 8.41
CA ARG A 16 7.51 8.27 9.43
C ARG A 16 7.94 9.62 8.85
N ASN A 17 8.74 9.58 7.79
CA ASN A 17 9.45 10.76 7.29
C ASN A 17 8.71 11.48 6.16
N LYS A 18 7.97 10.74 5.32
CA LYS A 18 7.22 11.32 4.19
C LYS A 18 5.75 11.55 4.53
N CYS A 19 5.13 10.63 5.26
CA CYS A 19 3.71 10.73 5.61
C CYS A 19 3.45 11.35 7.00
N GLY A 20 4.49 11.50 7.84
CA GLY A 20 4.34 12.05 9.20
C GLY A 20 3.54 11.17 10.15
N MET A 21 3.52 9.85 9.90
CA MET A 21 2.76 8.86 10.68
C MET A 21 3.70 7.97 11.50
N ASP A 22 3.26 7.51 12.67
CA ASP A 22 3.98 6.46 13.38
C ASP A 22 3.53 5.08 12.86
N PRO A 23 4.41 4.29 12.21
CA PRO A 23 4.04 3.01 11.64
C PRO A 23 3.71 1.98 12.73
N ASP A 24 2.49 1.42 12.68
CA ASP A 24 2.18 0.16 13.34
C ASP A 24 2.88 -0.98 12.57
N MET A 25 3.98 -1.48 13.15
CA MET A 25 4.83 -2.49 12.52
C MET A 25 4.13 -3.84 12.33
N ASP A 26 3.19 -4.20 13.20
CA ASP A 26 2.43 -5.44 13.09
C ASP A 26 1.45 -5.35 11.92
N LEU A 27 0.75 -4.21 11.81
CA LEU A 27 -0.14 -3.95 10.69
C LEU A 27 0.65 -3.87 9.37
N LEU A 28 1.75 -3.12 9.34
CA LEU A 28 2.58 -2.95 8.15
C LEU A 28 3.14 -4.30 7.65
N THR A 29 3.56 -5.17 8.56
CA THR A 29 4.03 -6.52 8.22
C THR A 29 2.91 -7.36 7.61
N LYS A 30 1.71 -7.36 8.21
CA LYS A 30 0.54 -8.08 7.69
C LYS A 30 0.12 -7.59 6.31
N VAL A 31 0.08 -6.26 6.11
CA VAL A 31 -0.25 -5.65 4.82
C VAL A 31 0.80 -6.02 3.76
N THR A 32 2.09 -5.92 4.09
CA THR A 32 3.18 -6.30 3.18
C THR A 32 3.09 -7.77 2.75
N ILE A 33 2.75 -8.67 3.67
CA ILE A 33 2.53 -10.09 3.35
C ILE A 33 1.31 -10.24 2.43
N GLY A 34 0.25 -9.47 2.65
CA GLY A 34 -0.95 -9.43 1.81
C GLY A 34 -0.70 -8.92 0.38
N CYS A 35 0.30 -8.05 0.20
CA CYS A 35 0.74 -7.59 -1.13
C CYS A 35 1.48 -8.69 -1.92
N GLY A 36 1.97 -9.75 -1.27
CA GLY A 36 2.53 -10.94 -1.92
C GLY A 36 3.97 -11.28 -1.53
N PRO A 37 4.69 -12.06 -2.36
CA PRO A 37 6.11 -12.33 -2.16
C PRO A 37 6.93 -11.05 -2.30
N ALA A 38 8.15 -11.05 -1.75
CA ALA A 38 9.03 -9.89 -1.85
C ALA A 38 9.32 -9.56 -3.33
N ILE A 39 8.99 -8.34 -3.73
CA ILE A 39 9.16 -7.86 -5.10
C ILE A 39 10.58 -7.31 -5.25
N TYR A 40 11.27 -7.74 -6.30
CA TYR A 40 12.62 -7.26 -6.65
C TYR A 40 12.62 -6.19 -7.74
N ASN A 41 11.53 -6.11 -8.51
CA ASN A 41 11.32 -5.08 -9.52
C ASN A 41 10.59 -3.89 -8.89
N ASP A 42 11.27 -2.75 -8.77
CA ASP A 42 10.71 -1.57 -8.12
C ASP A 42 9.41 -1.10 -8.80
N ASP A 43 9.32 -1.17 -10.13
CA ASP A 43 8.13 -0.75 -10.91
C ASP A 43 6.88 -1.58 -10.55
N ALA A 44 7.07 -2.86 -10.17
CA ALA A 44 5.97 -3.73 -9.77
C ALA A 44 5.53 -3.53 -8.31
N SER A 45 6.18 -2.63 -7.58
CA SER A 45 5.94 -2.37 -6.15
C SER A 45 5.40 -0.97 -5.86
N THR A 46 5.12 -0.18 -6.89
CA THR A 46 4.65 1.21 -6.78
C THR A 46 3.28 1.40 -7.42
N VAL A 47 2.54 2.39 -6.92
CA VAL A 47 1.27 2.82 -7.51
C VAL A 47 1.45 4.14 -8.26
N ALA A 48 1.01 4.23 -9.51
CA ALA A 48 1.03 5.46 -10.30
C ALA A 48 -0.18 6.36 -9.96
N SER A 49 0.00 7.27 -9.00
CA SER A 49 -1.09 8.15 -8.53
C SER A 49 -1.62 9.13 -9.58
N SER A 50 -0.87 9.39 -10.66
CA SER A 50 -1.32 10.23 -11.77
C SER A 50 -2.17 9.47 -12.80
N GLN A 51 -2.32 8.15 -12.66
CA GLN A 51 -3.09 7.32 -13.57
C GLN A 51 -4.45 6.96 -12.95
N GLU A 52 -5.51 7.59 -13.45
CA GLU A 52 -6.87 7.41 -12.95
C GLU A 52 -7.33 5.94 -12.94
N SER A 53 -7.03 5.18 -14.00
CA SER A 53 -7.39 3.76 -14.08
C SER A 53 -6.73 2.91 -13.00
N GLU A 54 -5.54 3.31 -12.54
CA GLU A 54 -4.82 2.59 -11.49
C GLU A 54 -5.43 2.87 -10.12
N LEU A 55 -5.81 4.13 -9.86
CA LEU A 55 -6.55 4.50 -8.65
C LEU A 55 -7.91 3.78 -8.57
N GLU A 56 -8.65 3.72 -9.68
CA GLU A 56 -9.92 2.96 -9.75
C GLU A 56 -9.69 1.47 -9.46
N THR A 57 -8.59 0.89 -9.95
CA THR A 57 -8.22 -0.50 -9.64
C THR A 57 -7.99 -0.69 -8.14
N VAL A 58 -7.35 0.26 -7.46
CA VAL A 58 -7.16 0.23 -6.00
C VAL A 58 -8.49 0.35 -5.27
N LYS A 59 -9.36 1.28 -5.69
CA LYS A 59 -10.70 1.47 -5.12
C LYS A 59 -11.53 0.18 -5.22
N GLU A 60 -11.67 -0.37 -6.42
CA GLU A 60 -12.51 -1.54 -6.65
C GLU A 60 -11.96 -2.80 -5.96
N ASN A 61 -10.66 -3.07 -6.11
CA ASN A 61 -10.10 -4.35 -5.69
C ASN A 61 -9.62 -4.38 -4.25
N PHE A 62 -9.20 -3.25 -3.68
CA PHE A 62 -8.73 -3.19 -2.30
C PHE A 62 -9.80 -2.61 -1.39
N LEU A 63 -10.23 -1.36 -1.61
CA LEU A 63 -11.16 -0.68 -0.71
C LEU A 63 -12.54 -1.37 -0.68
N MET A 64 -13.13 -1.63 -1.84
CA MET A 64 -14.45 -2.26 -1.89
C MET A 64 -14.37 -3.77 -1.64
N LYS A 65 -13.53 -4.48 -2.38
CA LYS A 65 -13.53 -5.95 -2.34
C LYS A 65 -12.80 -6.56 -1.13
N LYS A 66 -11.72 -5.95 -0.62
CA LYS A 66 -10.96 -6.51 0.52
C LYS A 66 -11.36 -5.88 1.84
N LEU A 67 -11.55 -4.55 1.88
CA LEU A 67 -11.96 -3.85 3.09
C LEU A 67 -13.49 -3.79 3.26
N GLY A 68 -14.27 -4.11 2.23
CA GLY A 68 -15.73 -4.17 2.31
C GLY A 68 -16.39 -2.79 2.33
N LEU A 69 -15.69 -1.74 1.86
CA LEU A 69 -16.22 -0.38 1.86
C LEU A 69 -17.26 -0.21 0.75
N SER A 70 -18.30 0.58 1.02
CA SER A 70 -19.32 0.90 0.02
C SER A 70 -18.81 1.95 -0.97
N ASP A 71 -19.22 1.83 -2.23
CA ASP A 71 -18.86 2.80 -3.26
C ASP A 71 -19.38 4.20 -2.89
N SER A 72 -18.47 5.16 -2.81
CA SER A 72 -18.77 6.55 -2.49
C SER A 72 -17.63 7.46 -2.97
N PRO A 73 -17.92 8.77 -3.21
CA PRO A 73 -16.89 9.75 -3.59
C PRO A 73 -15.70 9.82 -2.62
N ALA A 74 -15.96 9.61 -1.32
CA ALA A 74 -14.94 9.62 -0.28
C ALA A 74 -13.83 8.57 -0.47
N LEU A 75 -14.06 7.51 -1.27
CA LEU A 75 -13.01 6.53 -1.58
C LEU A 75 -11.93 7.06 -2.53
N MET A 76 -12.17 8.21 -3.17
CA MET A 76 -11.27 8.84 -4.14
C MET A 76 -10.87 10.28 -3.73
N GLU A 77 -11.22 10.70 -2.51
CA GLU A 77 -10.79 11.98 -1.96
C GLU A 77 -9.37 11.85 -1.39
N GLY A 78 -8.36 12.36 -2.09
CA GLY A 78 -6.95 12.28 -1.69
C GLY A 78 -6.00 13.07 -2.59
#